data_AF-A0A379FUU9-F1
#
_entry.id   AF-A0A379FUU9-F1
#
_cell.length_a   1.000
_cell.length_b   1.000
_cell.length_c   1.000
_cell.angle_alpha   90.00
_cell.angle_beta   90.00
_cell.angle_gamma   90.00
#
_symmetry.space_group_name_H-M   'P 1'
#
loop_
_entity.id
_entity.type
_entity.pdbx_description
1 polymer ?
#
loop_
_entity_poly.entity_id
_entity_poly.type
_entity_poly.pdbx_seq_one_letter_code
_entity_poly.pdbx_strand_id
1 'polypeptide(L)'
;MDLFARKPIGWAMSFSPDSQLTGKALSMAFESRGKPINILFHSDQGSHYTSRQYRQLLWRYQIKQSLSRRGNCWDNAPMERFFRSLKTEWVPTLGYRNFIEAQQEITRYIIGYYSQLRPHQYNGGLTPNESERLYWENSKTVANFC
;
A
#
# COMPACT_ATOMS: atom_id res chain seq x y z
N MET A 1 1.92 -0.27 -1.14
CA MET A 1 2.10 0.74 -0.08
C MET A 1 2.94 1.86 -0.65
N ASP A 2 2.64 3.10 -0.29
CA ASP A 2 3.54 4.23 -0.54
C ASP A 2 4.65 4.23 0.51
N LEU A 3 5.90 4.15 0.05
CA LEU A 3 7.06 4.03 0.94
C LEU A 3 7.45 5.37 1.58
N PHE A 4 7.00 6.50 1.05
CA PHE A 4 7.33 7.82 1.58
C PHE A 4 6.89 7.97 3.04
N ALA A 5 5.62 7.66 3.35
CA ALA A 5 5.06 7.74 4.70
C ALA A 5 4.65 6.37 5.27
N ARG A 6 5.02 5.27 4.59
CA ARG A 6 4.61 3.89 4.89
C ARG A 6 3.09 3.68 4.87
N LYS A 7 2.38 4.39 3.98
CA LYS A 7 0.93 4.42 3.91
C LYS A 7 0.36 3.40 2.91
N PRO A 8 -0.57 2.52 3.30
CA PRO A 8 -1.35 1.75 2.33
C PRO A 8 -2.28 2.71 1.57
N ILE A 9 -2.13 2.76 0.24
CA ILE A 9 -2.87 3.67 -0.64
C ILE A 9 -3.86 2.96 -1.57
N GLY A 10 -3.82 1.63 -1.60
CA GLY A 10 -4.76 0.80 -2.34
C GLY A 10 -4.74 -0.62 -1.81
N TRP A 11 -5.92 -1.22 -1.76
CA TRP A 11 -6.14 -2.59 -1.32
C TRP A 11 -7.37 -3.15 -2.02
N ALA A 12 -7.50 -4.46 -2.02
CA ALA A 12 -8.65 -5.17 -2.55
C ALA A 12 -8.79 -6.50 -1.81
N MET A 13 -9.99 -7.06 -1.80
CA MET A 13 -10.29 -8.35 -1.17
C MET A 13 -11.04 -9.25 -2.14
N SER A 14 -10.74 -10.55 -2.11
CA SER A 14 -11.33 -11.60 -2.93
C SER A 14 -11.17 -12.94 -2.21
N PHE A 15 -11.96 -13.94 -2.59
CA PHE A 15 -11.78 -15.32 -2.14
C PHE A 15 -10.60 -16.02 -2.83
N SER A 16 -10.09 -15.47 -3.92
CA SER A 16 -9.01 -16.06 -4.71
C SER A 16 -7.81 -15.10 -4.83
N PRO A 17 -6.57 -15.59 -4.61
CA PRO A 17 -5.37 -14.84 -4.93
C PRO A 17 -5.14 -14.91 -6.44
N ASP A 18 -5.54 -13.86 -7.18
CA ASP A 18 -5.37 -13.78 -8.63
C ASP A 18 -4.81 -12.41 -9.07
N SER A 19 -4.44 -12.31 -10.34
CA SER A 19 -3.93 -11.05 -10.91
C SER A 19 -4.99 -9.94 -11.00
N GLN A 20 -6.29 -10.30 -10.94
CA GLN A 20 -7.35 -9.30 -10.92
C GLN A 20 -7.41 -8.61 -9.56
N LEU A 21 -7.21 -9.35 -8.48
CA LEU A 21 -7.12 -8.84 -7.12
C LEU A 21 -5.98 -7.83 -6.98
N THR A 22 -4.77 -8.20 -7.42
CA THR A 22 -3.61 -7.30 -7.39
C THR A 22 -3.83 -6.08 -8.29
N GLY A 23 -4.43 -6.28 -9.47
CA GLY A 23 -4.79 -5.20 -10.38
C GLY A 23 -5.80 -4.21 -9.79
N LYS A 24 -6.83 -4.68 -9.08
CA LYS A 24 -7.81 -3.82 -8.38
C LYS A 24 -7.14 -2.96 -7.32
N ALA A 25 -6.26 -3.53 -6.52
CA ALA A 25 -5.51 -2.79 -5.50
C ALA A 25 -4.61 -1.71 -6.13
N LEU A 26 -3.93 -2.02 -7.25
CA LEU A 26 -3.13 -1.05 -8.00
C LEU A 26 -3.99 0.07 -8.57
N SER A 27 -5.12 -0.24 -9.20
CA SER A 27 -6.04 0.76 -9.74
C SER A 27 -6.56 1.71 -8.67
N MET A 28 -6.93 1.17 -7.49
CA MET A 28 -7.33 2.01 -6.34
C MET A 28 -6.20 2.95 -5.90
N ALA A 29 -4.96 2.45 -5.82
CA ALA A 29 -3.80 3.27 -5.46
C ALA A 29 -3.52 4.37 -6.49
N PHE A 30 -3.63 4.04 -7.79
CA PHE A 30 -3.40 4.99 -8.87
C PHE A 30 -4.44 6.11 -8.90
N GLU A 31 -5.72 5.76 -8.79
CA GLU A 31 -6.82 6.74 -8.76
C GLU A 31 -6.77 7.61 -7.49
N SER A 32 -6.56 7.02 -6.31
CA SER A 32 -6.52 7.77 -5.04
C SER A 32 -5.36 8.77 -4.94
N ARG A 33 -4.28 8.56 -5.70
CA ARG A 33 -3.13 9.47 -5.80
C ARG A 33 -3.24 10.48 -6.95
N GLY A 34 -4.38 10.54 -7.64
CA GLY A 34 -4.59 11.50 -8.72
C GLY A 34 -3.84 11.16 -10.00
N LYS A 35 -3.68 9.87 -10.31
CA LYS A 35 -3.08 9.36 -11.56
C LYS A 35 -1.65 9.89 -11.78
N PRO A 36 -0.74 9.65 -10.82
CA PRO A 36 0.62 10.20 -10.90
C PRO A 36 1.42 9.61 -12.07
N ILE A 37 2.31 10.42 -12.62
CA ILE A 37 3.27 10.02 -13.66
C ILE A 37 4.64 9.73 -13.05
N ASN A 38 5.52 9.05 -13.81
CA ASN A 38 6.89 8.74 -13.40
C ASN A 38 7.01 7.92 -12.11
N ILE A 39 6.07 6.99 -11.89
CA ILE A 39 6.05 6.13 -10.71
C ILE A 39 6.78 4.81 -10.97
N LEU A 40 7.52 4.36 -9.96
CA LEU A 40 8.10 3.03 -9.87
C LEU A 40 7.20 2.14 -9.00
N PHE A 41 6.74 1.01 -9.55
CA PHE A 41 6.10 -0.05 -8.77
C PHE A 41 7.11 -1.16 -8.50
N HIS A 42 7.37 -1.43 -7.22
CA HIS A 42 8.25 -2.50 -6.79
C HIS A 42 7.47 -3.69 -6.21
N SER A 43 7.81 -4.91 -6.62
CA SER A 43 7.27 -6.16 -6.07
C SER A 43 8.28 -7.30 -6.09
N ASP A 44 7.95 -8.40 -5.43
CA ASP A 44 8.64 -9.67 -5.68
C ASP A 44 8.31 -10.24 -7.08
N GLN A 45 8.95 -11.36 -7.41
CA GLN A 45 8.75 -12.09 -8.68
C GLN A 45 7.51 -13.00 -8.69
N GLY A 46 6.52 -12.75 -7.82
CA GLY A 46 5.30 -13.54 -7.75
C GLY A 46 4.55 -13.64 -9.08
N SER A 47 3.86 -14.76 -9.29
CA SER A 47 3.15 -15.06 -10.54
C SER A 47 2.09 -14.00 -10.89
N HIS A 48 1.42 -13.43 -9.90
CA HIS A 48 0.42 -12.38 -10.10
C HIS A 48 1.05 -11.09 -10.66
N TYR A 49 2.20 -10.67 -10.14
CA TYR A 49 2.90 -9.45 -10.56
C TYR A 49 3.64 -9.61 -11.90
N THR A 50 3.97 -10.83 -12.29
CA THR A 50 4.62 -11.15 -13.58
C THR A 50 3.62 -11.53 -14.69
N SER A 51 2.34 -11.70 -14.34
CA SER A 51 1.28 -12.04 -15.28
C SER A 51 1.11 -11.01 -16.41
N ARG A 52 0.66 -11.47 -17.58
CA ARG A 52 0.43 -10.60 -18.76
C ARG A 52 -0.55 -9.48 -18.44
N GLN A 53 -1.65 -9.80 -17.75
CA GLN A 53 -2.70 -8.85 -17.39
C GLN A 53 -2.15 -7.73 -16.49
N TYR A 54 -1.35 -8.08 -15.48
CA TYR A 54 -0.76 -7.09 -14.57
C TYR A 54 0.27 -6.19 -15.28
N ARG A 55 1.11 -6.78 -16.14
CA ARG A 55 2.07 -6.00 -16.95
C ARG A 55 1.37 -5.05 -17.93
N GLN A 56 0.26 -5.46 -18.55
CA GLN A 56 -0.56 -4.58 -19.40
C GLN A 56 -1.17 -3.43 -18.61
N LEU A 57 -1.63 -3.68 -17.38
CA LEU A 57 -2.16 -2.64 -16.50
C LEU A 57 -1.09 -1.59 -16.13
N LEU A 58 0.10 -2.04 -15.73
CA LEU A 58 1.23 -1.15 -15.46
C LEU A 58 1.60 -0.30 -16.67
N TRP A 59 1.66 -0.92 -17.87
CA TRP A 59 1.93 -0.21 -19.11
C TRP A 59 0.87 0.86 -19.42
N ARG A 60 -0.42 0.53 -19.23
CA ARG A 60 -1.54 1.49 -19.43
C ARG A 60 -1.43 2.70 -18.50
N TYR A 61 -0.95 2.49 -17.27
CA TYR A 61 -0.74 3.56 -16.30
C TYR A 61 0.64 4.21 -16.38
N GLN A 62 1.47 3.83 -17.36
CA GLN A 62 2.84 4.33 -17.54
C GLN A 62 3.72 4.15 -16.28
N ILE A 63 3.47 3.08 -15.53
CA ILE A 63 4.20 2.76 -14.30
C ILE A 63 5.39 1.86 -14.65
N LYS A 64 6.59 2.24 -14.21
CA LYS A 64 7.79 1.42 -14.38
C LYS A 64 7.79 0.30 -13.36
N GLN A 65 7.92 -0.95 -13.80
CA GLN A 65 8.03 -2.09 -12.91
C GLN A 65 9.48 -2.30 -12.46
N SER A 66 9.67 -2.55 -11.16
CA SER A 66 10.90 -3.07 -10.56
C SER A 66 10.56 -4.37 -9.84
N LEU A 67 11.35 -5.42 -10.08
CA LEU A 67 11.20 -6.70 -9.40
C LEU A 67 12.42 -6.94 -8.51
N SER A 68 12.20 -7.44 -7.30
CA SER A 68 13.30 -7.82 -6.42
C SER A 68 14.14 -8.95 -7.05
N ARG A 69 15.43 -8.99 -6.71
CA ARG A 69 16.30 -10.12 -7.05
C ARG A 69 15.89 -11.33 -6.21
N ARG A 70 16.03 -12.54 -6.76
CA ARG A 70 15.86 -13.77 -5.98
C ARG A 70 16.77 -13.72 -4.75
N GLY A 71 16.20 -13.84 -3.56
CA GLY A 71 16.93 -13.81 -2.28
C GLY A 71 17.12 -12.44 -1.63
N ASN A 72 16.61 -11.33 -2.20
CA ASN A 72 16.66 -10.03 -1.53
C ASN A 72 15.37 -9.77 -0.71
N CYS A 73 15.40 -10.09 0.59
CA CYS A 73 14.26 -9.91 1.51
C CYS A 73 14.03 -8.45 1.93
N TRP A 74 15.04 -7.58 1.83
CA TRP A 74 14.99 -6.23 2.37
C TRP A 74 13.97 -5.33 1.66
N ASP A 75 13.79 -5.52 0.35
CA ASP A 75 12.90 -4.67 -0.45
C ASP A 75 11.41 -4.87 -0.07
N ASN A 76 11.06 -6.05 0.47
CA ASN A 76 9.69 -6.39 0.89
C ASN A 76 9.43 -6.17 2.39
N ALA A 77 10.47 -5.86 3.18
CA ALA A 77 10.36 -5.69 4.63
C ALA A 77 9.24 -4.74 5.10
N PRO A 78 8.94 -3.60 4.42
CA PRO A 78 7.83 -2.74 4.80
C PRO A 78 6.46 -3.41 4.69
N MET A 79 6.24 -4.16 3.60
CA MET A 79 5.00 -4.91 3.39
C MET A 79 4.88 -6.09 4.34
N GLU A 80 5.97 -6.81 4.60
CA GLU A 80 6.00 -7.91 5.58
C GLU A 80 5.65 -7.41 6.99
N ARG A 81 6.23 -6.28 7.39
CA ARG A 81 5.90 -5.65 8.68
C ARG A 81 4.43 -5.24 8.77
N PHE A 82 3.88 -4.69 7.69
CA PHE A 82 2.46 -4.34 7.60
C PHE A 82 1.56 -5.56 7.80
N PHE A 83 1.78 -6.63 7.02
CA PHE A 83 0.96 -7.84 7.10
C PHE A 83 1.13 -8.57 8.43
N ARG A 84 2.34 -8.59 8.99
CA ARG A 84 2.57 -9.14 10.33
C ARG A 84 1.71 -8.41 11.35
N SER A 85 1.79 -7.08 11.38
CA SER A 85 1.05 -6.29 12.36
C SER A 85 -0.47 -6.43 12.19
N LEU A 86 -0.96 -6.44 10.96
CA LEU A 86 -2.38 -6.66 10.67
C LEU A 86 -2.87 -7.99 11.25
N LYS A 87 -2.12 -9.08 11.00
CA LYS A 87 -2.47 -10.41 11.47
C LYS A 87 -2.42 -10.55 12.99
N THR A 88 -1.47 -9.88 13.64
CA THR A 88 -1.28 -9.99 15.10
C THR A 88 -2.18 -9.08 15.91
N GLU A 89 -2.49 -7.88 15.38
CA GLU A 89 -3.16 -6.83 16.14
C GLU A 89 -4.66 -6.71 15.80
N TRP A 90 -5.09 -7.12 14.61
CA TRP A 90 -6.45 -6.85 14.12
C TRP A 90 -7.24 -8.07 13.69
N VAL A 91 -6.58 -9.08 13.13
CA VAL A 91 -7.26 -10.31 12.68
C VAL A 91 -7.52 -11.23 13.87
N PRO A 92 -8.78 -11.58 14.17
CA PRO A 92 -9.09 -12.51 15.25
C PRO A 92 -8.52 -13.90 14.98
N THR A 93 -8.13 -14.63 16.04
CA THR A 93 -7.57 -15.99 15.93
C THR A 93 -8.52 -16.98 15.24
N LEU A 94 -9.83 -16.83 15.47
CA LEU A 94 -10.88 -17.64 14.84
C LEU A 94 -11.32 -17.12 13.44
N GLY A 95 -10.70 -16.03 12.97
CA GLY A 95 -11.12 -15.33 11.76
C GLY A 95 -12.39 -14.50 11.93
N TYR A 96 -12.86 -13.94 10.82
CA TYR A 96 -14.14 -13.20 10.75
C TYR A 96 -15.28 -14.14 10.39
N ARG A 97 -16.51 -13.79 10.78
CA ARG A 97 -17.71 -14.62 10.55
C ARG A 97 -18.07 -14.73 9.07
N ASN A 98 -17.85 -13.66 8.33
CA ASN A 98 -18.12 -13.62 6.89
C ASN A 98 -17.22 -12.59 6.19
N PHE A 99 -17.27 -12.62 4.85
CA PHE A 99 -16.45 -11.77 4.00
C PHE A 99 -16.75 -10.27 4.16
N ILE A 100 -18.01 -9.90 4.42
CA ILE A 100 -18.42 -8.50 4.58
C ILE A 100 -17.80 -7.93 5.86
N GLU A 101 -17.89 -8.67 6.96
CA GLU A 101 -17.25 -8.31 8.23
C GLU A 101 -15.74 -8.19 8.06
N ALA A 102 -15.10 -9.17 7.40
CA ALA A 102 -13.68 -9.10 7.10
C ALA A 102 -13.32 -7.84 6.31
N GLN A 103 -14.11 -7.49 5.29
CA GLN A 103 -13.87 -6.30 4.47
C GLN A 103 -13.99 -5.00 5.27
N GLN A 104 -15.00 -4.90 6.14
CA GLN A 104 -15.20 -3.75 7.01
C GLN A 104 -14.03 -3.61 8.00
N GLU A 105 -13.66 -4.70 8.67
CA GLU A 105 -12.62 -4.69 9.69
C GLU A 105 -11.24 -4.39 9.11
N ILE A 106 -10.88 -5.02 7.98
CA ILE A 106 -9.62 -4.73 7.30
C ILE A 106 -9.58 -3.27 6.80
N THR A 107 -10.69 -2.74 6.31
CA THR A 107 -10.75 -1.32 5.90
C THR A 107 -10.61 -0.38 7.10
N ARG A 108 -11.27 -0.69 8.24
CA ARG A 108 -11.12 0.05 9.51
C ARG A 108 -9.68 0.04 10.01
N TYR A 109 -9.00 -1.10 9.93
CA TYR A 109 -7.59 -1.20 10.25
C TYR A 109 -6.74 -0.30 9.34
N ILE A 110 -6.91 -0.41 8.02
CA ILE A 110 -6.05 0.30 7.06
C ILE A 110 -6.22 1.82 7.17
N ILE A 111 -7.46 2.30 7.09
CA ILE A 111 -7.75 3.75 7.03
C ILE A 111 -7.68 4.36 8.43
N GLY A 112 -8.35 3.75 9.40
CA GLY A 112 -8.47 4.27 10.75
C GLY A 112 -7.19 3.99 11.53
N TYR A 113 -7.04 2.77 12.03
CA TYR A 113 -5.98 2.51 13.00
C TYR A 113 -4.57 2.70 12.42
N TYR A 114 -4.22 2.01 11.34
CA TYR A 114 -2.87 2.01 10.79
C TYR A 114 -2.46 3.38 10.22
N SER A 115 -3.32 4.02 9.44
CA SER A 115 -2.94 5.27 8.75
C SER A 115 -3.16 6.54 9.58
N GLN A 116 -4.15 6.54 10.49
CA GLN A 116 -4.53 7.74 11.26
C GLN A 116 -4.04 7.71 12.72
N LEU A 117 -3.87 6.54 13.34
CA LEU A 117 -3.62 6.46 14.79
C LEU A 117 -2.28 5.80 15.16
N ARG A 118 -1.76 4.89 14.33
CA ARG A 118 -0.54 4.14 14.63
C ARG A 118 0.71 4.99 14.39
N PRO A 119 1.57 5.20 15.40
CA PRO A 119 2.86 5.87 15.20
C PRO A 119 3.87 4.94 14.50
N HIS A 120 4.68 5.50 13.60
CA HIS A 120 5.72 4.77 12.89
C HIS A 120 7.11 5.32 13.21
N GLN A 121 8.01 4.46 13.69
CA GLN A 121 9.41 4.83 13.93
C GLN A 121 10.09 5.40 12.67
N TYR A 122 9.75 4.87 11.49
CA TYR A 122 10.25 5.37 10.21
C TYR A 122 9.83 6.83 9.93
N ASN A 123 8.67 7.25 10.43
CA ASN A 123 8.17 8.62 10.32
C ASN A 123 8.54 9.48 11.55
N GLY A 124 9.56 9.09 12.33
CA GLY A 124 9.95 9.82 13.55
C GLY A 124 8.89 9.77 14.67
N GLY A 125 8.06 8.73 14.70
CA GLY A 125 6.96 8.60 15.66
C GLY A 125 5.62 9.15 15.19
N LEU A 126 5.56 9.76 14.00
CA LEU A 126 4.30 10.25 13.42
C LEU A 126 3.50 9.13 12.75
N THR A 127 2.19 9.35 12.65
CA THR A 127 1.33 8.48 11.83
C THR A 127 1.57 8.70 10.34
N PRO A 128 1.21 7.76 9.46
CA PRO A 128 1.36 7.93 8.01
C PRO A 128 0.62 9.17 7.48
N ASN A 129 -0.58 9.43 7.98
CA ASN A 129 -1.36 10.61 7.58
C ASN A 129 -0.72 11.92 8.05
N GLU A 130 -0.22 11.98 9.28
CA GLU A 130 0.45 13.18 9.80
C GLU A 130 1.76 13.46 9.07
N SER A 131 2.55 12.42 8.80
CA SER A 131 3.80 12.54 8.05
C SER A 131 3.55 13.12 6.65
N GLU A 132 2.51 12.66 5.95
CA GLU A 132 2.12 13.25 4.66
C GLU A 132 1.63 14.69 4.81
N ARG A 133 0.76 14.96 5.79
CA ARG A 133 0.20 16.30 6.03
C ARG A 133 1.30 17.33 6.23
N LEU A 134 2.25 17.06 7.12
CA LEU A 134 3.36 17.97 7.42
C LEU A 134 4.27 18.19 6.21
N TYR A 135 4.51 17.14 5.41
CA TYR A 135 5.27 17.29 4.17
C TYR A 135 4.61 18.27 3.20
N TRP A 136 3.30 18.15 2.99
CA TRP A 136 2.55 19.04 2.09
C TRP A 136 2.44 20.47 2.62
N GLU A 137 2.26 20.64 3.93
CA GLU A 137 2.25 21.96 4.56
C GLU A 137 3.59 22.67 4.40
N ASN A 138 4.69 21.98 4.70
CA ASN A 138 6.04 22.55 4.55
C ASN A 138 6.40 22.83 3.09
N SER A 139 6.00 21.95 2.16
CA SER A 139 6.23 22.14 0.73
C SER A 139 5.50 23.36 0.18
N LYS A 140 4.25 23.59 0.61
CA LYS A 140 3.46 24.78 0.24
C LYS A 140 4.06 26.05 0.82
N THR A 141 4.52 26.00 2.07
CA THR A 141 5.19 27.13 2.71
C THR A 141 6.43 27.55 1.93
N VAL A 142 7.29 26.61 1.53
CA VAL A 142 8.49 26.92 0.73
C VAL A 142 8.11 27.47 -0.65
N ALA A 143 7.11 26.89 -1.32
CA ALA A 143 6.65 27.37 -2.63
C ALA A 143 6.05 28.79 -2.59
N ASN A 144 5.54 29.23 -1.43
CA ASN A 144 5.02 30.60 -1.25
C ASN A 144 6.13 31.64 -0.96
N PHE A 145 7.35 31.21 -0.64
CA PHE A 145 8.50 32.09 -0.40
C PHE A 145 9.44 32.21 -1.62
N CYS A 146 9.17 31.48 -2.70
CA CYS A 146 9.87 31.58 -3.99
C CYS A 146 8.97 32.27 -5.03
#